data_AF-A0A9J6B3S0-F1
#
_entry.id   AF-A0A9J6B3S0-F1
#
_cell.length_a   1.000
_cell.length_b   1.000
_cell.length_c   1.000
_cell.angle_alpha   90.00
_cell.angle_beta   90.00
_cell.angle_gamma   90.00
#
_symmetry.space_group_name_H-M   'P 1'
#
loop_
_entity.id
_entity.type
_entity.pdbx_description
1 polymer ?
#
loop_
_entity_poly.entity_id
_entity_poly.type
_entity_poly.pdbx_seq_one_letter_code
_entity_poly.pdbx_strand_id
1 'polypeptide(L)'
;MQYEENEFLSHTSHSGSEIAEWNIDGLAEYQIYNRLLEMGMSITTYKIKNLSDKQAATLITTEFTGTLKNWWDNYLTEDNRKKVVNDTTIIPIIKTESRGQTIENQILEDATASLIYSIAKHFIGEPQFFQDRSLEILSNLSCPKLDDFRWYKDAFMKKVMICNDCNHDYYKEKSISGLPILFAEKI
;
A
#
# COMPACT_ATOMS: atom_id res chain seq x y z
N MET A 1 -26.66 -3.32 -23.03
CA MET A 1 -26.29 -2.16 -22.20
C MET A 1 -24.85 -1.81 -22.54
N GLN A 2 -24.63 -0.54 -22.87
CA GLN A 2 -23.33 0.02 -23.20
C GLN A 2 -22.43 -0.06 -21.97
N TYR A 3 -21.16 -0.44 -22.19
CA TYR A 3 -20.16 -0.43 -21.14
C TYR A 3 -19.86 1.03 -20.81
N GLU A 4 -20.36 1.51 -19.67
CA GLU A 4 -19.90 2.76 -19.09
C GLU A 4 -18.41 2.63 -18.82
N GLU A 5 -17.66 3.52 -19.46
CA GLU A 5 -16.25 3.78 -19.20
C GLU A 5 -16.10 4.08 -17.70
N ASN A 6 -15.21 3.34 -17.05
CA ASN A 6 -15.07 3.35 -15.60
C ASN A 6 -14.55 4.72 -15.14
N GLU A 7 -15.46 5.61 -14.74
CA GLU A 7 -15.21 6.99 -14.28
C GLU A 7 -14.31 7.09 -13.03
N PHE A 8 -13.83 5.95 -12.51
CA PHE A 8 -12.95 5.82 -11.35
C PHE A 8 -11.45 5.88 -11.65
N LEU A 9 -11.05 5.99 -12.92
CA LEU A 9 -9.72 6.49 -13.24
C LEU A 9 -9.76 8.01 -13.12
N SER A 10 -9.76 8.51 -11.88
CA SER A 10 -9.59 9.93 -11.61
C SER A 10 -8.33 10.40 -12.32
N HIS A 11 -8.51 11.19 -13.38
CA HIS A 11 -7.46 11.95 -14.01
C HIS A 11 -6.96 12.99 -13.01
N THR A 12 -6.08 12.62 -12.09
CA THR A 12 -5.30 13.61 -11.35
C THR A 12 -4.19 14.09 -12.27
N SER A 13 -4.50 15.09 -13.08
CA SER A 13 -3.48 15.92 -13.73
C SER A 13 -2.75 16.67 -12.62
N HIS A 14 -1.58 16.18 -12.23
CA HIS A 14 -0.78 16.82 -11.18
C HIS A 14 -0.08 18.05 -11.79
N SER A 15 -0.79 19.16 -11.82
CA SER A 15 -0.19 20.48 -11.98
C SER A 15 0.70 20.69 -10.77
N GLY A 16 2.02 20.79 -10.96
CA GLY A 16 3.00 20.94 -9.88
C GLY A 16 2.92 22.27 -9.09
N SER A 17 1.74 22.90 -9.04
CA SER A 17 1.38 24.10 -8.29
C SER A 17 0.07 24.01 -7.49
N GLU A 18 -0.67 22.90 -7.51
CA GLU A 18 -1.83 22.72 -6.61
C GLU A 18 -1.35 22.18 -5.28
N ILE A 19 -1.73 22.84 -4.17
CA ILE A 19 -1.42 22.41 -2.81
C ILE A 19 -2.15 21.08 -2.58
N ALA A 20 -1.40 19.98 -2.58
CA ALA A 20 -1.96 18.65 -2.37
C ALA A 20 -2.13 18.44 -0.86
N GLU A 21 -3.36 18.49 -0.36
CA GLU A 21 -3.63 18.08 1.02
C GLU A 21 -3.74 16.56 1.12
N TRP A 22 -3.03 15.98 2.08
CA TRP A 22 -3.01 14.55 2.31
C TRP A 22 -3.96 14.17 3.45
N ASN A 23 -5.11 13.59 3.08
CA ASN A 23 -6.09 13.05 4.02
C ASN A 23 -6.47 11.60 3.68
N ILE A 24 -6.74 10.79 4.71
CA ILE A 24 -7.21 9.41 4.64
C ILE A 24 -8.54 9.17 5.36
N ASP A 25 -9.19 10.22 5.86
CA ASP A 25 -10.47 10.11 6.57
C ASP A 25 -11.53 9.43 5.70
N GLY A 26 -12.16 8.38 6.24
CA GLY A 26 -13.20 7.62 5.54
C GLY A 26 -12.72 6.72 4.41
N LEU A 27 -11.40 6.61 4.17
CA LEU A 27 -10.84 5.73 3.15
C LEU A 27 -10.73 4.28 3.64
N ALA A 28 -11.07 3.33 2.76
CA ALA A 28 -10.77 1.92 2.96
C ALA A 28 -9.27 1.63 2.72
N GLU A 29 -8.75 0.52 3.24
CA GLU A 29 -7.32 0.14 3.14
C GLU A 29 -6.74 0.25 1.72
N TYR A 30 -7.45 -0.24 0.69
CA TYR A 30 -6.97 -0.16 -0.68
C TYR A 30 -6.93 1.28 -1.22
N GLN A 31 -7.81 2.16 -0.73
CA GLN A 31 -7.83 3.58 -1.09
C GLN A 31 -6.71 4.33 -0.38
N ILE A 32 -6.41 3.95 0.87
CA ILE A 32 -5.22 4.45 1.59
C ILE A 32 -3.96 4.05 0.82
N TYR A 33 -3.86 2.80 0.34
CA TYR A 33 -2.74 2.36 -0.49
C TYR A 33 -2.60 3.21 -1.78
N ASN A 34 -3.68 3.43 -2.51
CA ASN A 34 -3.66 4.30 -3.70
C ASN A 34 -3.22 5.73 -3.35
N ARG A 35 -3.67 6.27 -2.22
CA ARG A 35 -3.25 7.58 -1.73
C ARG A 35 -1.75 7.63 -1.43
N LEU A 36 -1.18 6.57 -0.88
CA LEU A 36 0.27 6.47 -0.67
C LEU A 36 1.06 6.40 -1.99
N LEU A 37 0.51 5.76 -3.03
CA LEU A 37 1.11 5.80 -4.37
C LEU A 37 1.11 7.23 -4.94
N GLU A 38 0.02 7.98 -4.77
CA GLU A 38 -0.05 9.40 -5.15
C GLU A 38 0.98 10.26 -4.40
N MET A 39 1.18 10.03 -3.09
CA MET A 39 2.25 10.67 -2.33
C MET A 39 3.62 10.36 -2.93
N GLY A 40 3.87 9.10 -3.32
CA GLY A 40 5.09 8.68 -3.99
C GLY A 40 5.36 9.42 -5.31
N MET A 41 4.31 9.65 -6.11
CA MET A 41 4.42 10.46 -7.33
C MET A 41 4.77 11.93 -7.04
N SER A 42 4.22 12.49 -5.96
CA SER A 42 4.52 13.86 -5.51
C SER A 42 5.96 13.98 -5.00
N ILE A 43 6.41 13.00 -4.21
CA ILE A 43 7.81 12.86 -3.77
C ILE A 43 8.76 12.79 -4.97
N THR A 44 8.41 12.02 -5.99
CA THR A 44 9.22 11.91 -7.23
C THR A 44 9.34 13.26 -7.91
N THR A 45 8.26 14.04 -7.96
CA THR A 45 8.26 15.40 -8.50
C THR A 45 9.16 16.35 -7.69
N TYR A 46 9.16 16.23 -6.36
CA TYR A 46 10.06 17.00 -5.49
C TYR A 46 11.54 16.63 -5.73
N LYS A 47 11.84 15.34 -5.88
CA LYS A 47 13.20 14.86 -6.20
C LYS A 47 13.68 15.36 -7.57
N ILE A 48 12.80 15.38 -8.58
CA ILE A 48 13.11 15.96 -9.91
C ILE A 48 13.47 17.46 -9.80
N LYS A 49 12.86 18.18 -8.85
CA LYS A 49 13.19 19.58 -8.54
C LYS A 49 14.46 19.74 -7.68
N ASN A 50 15.27 18.69 -7.52
CA ASN A 50 16.48 18.65 -6.69
C ASN A 50 16.26 18.94 -5.20
N LEU A 51 15.08 18.66 -4.66
CA LEU A 51 14.88 18.67 -3.21
C LEU A 51 15.54 17.42 -2.60
N SER A 52 16.15 17.59 -1.43
CA SER A 52 16.66 16.45 -0.67
C SER A 52 15.52 15.53 -0.22
N ASP A 53 15.84 14.28 0.09
CA ASP A 53 14.85 13.32 0.53
C ASP A 53 14.15 13.79 1.82
N LYS A 54 14.94 14.31 2.76
CA LYS A 54 14.43 14.96 3.97
C LYS A 54 13.52 16.16 3.70
N GLN A 55 13.84 17.01 2.72
CA GLN A 55 13.01 18.15 2.35
C GLN A 55 11.68 17.70 1.74
N ALA A 56 11.71 16.70 0.85
CA ALA A 56 10.51 16.11 0.27
C ALA A 56 9.61 15.46 1.34
N ALA A 57 10.19 14.71 2.28
CA ALA A 57 9.45 14.14 3.41
C ALA A 57 8.81 15.24 4.29
N THR A 58 9.56 16.32 4.56
CA THR A 58 9.04 17.46 5.33
C THR A 58 7.83 18.10 4.64
N LEU A 59 7.92 18.36 3.32
CA LEU A 59 6.81 18.93 2.55
C LEU A 59 5.54 18.09 2.63
N ILE A 60 5.67 16.78 2.44
CA ILE A 60 4.55 15.84 2.56
C ILE A 60 3.92 15.92 3.96
N THR A 61 4.73 15.95 5.03
CA THR A 61 4.21 15.99 6.41
C THR A 61 3.52 17.32 6.75
N THR A 62 3.95 18.45 6.17
CA THR A 62 3.28 19.74 6.34
C THR A 62 1.91 19.79 5.68
N GLU A 63 1.71 19.00 4.65
CA GLU A 63 0.46 18.89 3.88
C GLU A 63 -0.52 17.87 4.49
N PHE A 64 -0.18 17.22 5.61
CA PHE A 64 -1.08 16.30 6.30
C PHE A 64 -2.28 17.01 6.91
N THR A 65 -3.47 16.42 6.71
CA THR A 65 -4.72 16.85 7.34
C THR A 65 -5.45 15.65 7.95
N GLY A 66 -6.55 15.89 8.69
CA GLY A 66 -7.39 14.84 9.25
C GLY A 66 -6.65 13.83 10.14
N THR A 67 -6.96 12.54 9.95
CA THR A 67 -6.35 11.42 10.69
C THR A 67 -4.83 11.37 10.51
N LEU A 68 -4.29 11.68 9.33
CA LEU A 68 -2.83 11.68 9.10
C LEU A 68 -2.14 12.73 9.97
N LYS A 69 -2.70 13.94 10.04
CA LYS A 69 -2.16 15.02 10.88
C LYS A 69 -2.19 14.65 12.35
N ASN A 70 -3.32 14.11 12.82
CA ASN A 70 -3.48 13.70 14.21
C ASN A 70 -2.48 12.59 14.58
N TRP A 71 -2.27 11.61 13.69
CA TRP A 71 -1.26 10.58 13.88
C TRP A 71 0.16 11.16 13.92
N TRP A 72 0.50 12.03 12.98
CA TRP A 72 1.82 12.63 12.89
C TRP A 72 2.16 13.50 14.10
N ASP A 73 1.25 14.38 14.51
CA ASP A 73 1.48 15.36 15.57
C ASP A 73 1.34 14.73 16.97
N ASN A 74 0.33 13.88 17.18
CA ASN A 74 -0.09 13.45 18.51
C ASN A 74 0.26 11.99 18.85
N TYR A 75 0.30 11.09 17.86
CA TYR A 75 0.56 9.66 18.10
C TYR A 75 2.06 9.34 18.03
N LEU A 76 2.78 9.88 17.03
CA LEU A 76 4.23 9.71 16.96
C LEU A 76 4.94 10.55 18.01
N THR A 77 5.92 9.95 18.70
CA THR A 77 6.83 10.71 19.56
C THR A 77 7.83 11.50 18.71
N GLU A 78 8.38 12.58 19.26
CA GLU A 78 9.46 13.36 18.64
C GLU A 78 10.63 12.48 18.18
N ASP A 79 11.01 11.48 18.97
CA ASP A 79 12.09 10.56 18.62
C ASP A 79 11.73 9.66 17.44
N ASN A 80 10.49 9.20 17.35
CA ASN A 80 10.02 8.40 16.22
C ASN A 80 9.89 9.25 14.95
N ARG A 81 9.42 10.49 15.05
CA ARG A 81 9.43 11.45 13.93
C ARG A 81 10.86 11.70 13.43
N LYS A 82 11.81 11.91 14.34
CA LYS A 82 13.23 12.09 13.99
C LYS A 82 13.85 10.85 13.36
N LYS A 83 13.46 9.64 13.78
CA LYS A 83 13.90 8.40 13.12
C LYS A 83 13.40 8.32 11.69
N VAL A 84 12.11 8.60 11.45
CA VAL A 84 11.52 8.61 10.11
C VAL A 84 12.19 9.66 9.22
N VAL A 85 12.42 10.87 9.73
CA VAL A 85 12.96 11.99 8.93
C VAL A 85 14.48 11.91 8.71
N ASN A 86 15.21 11.18 9.56
CA ASN A 86 16.65 10.96 9.41
C ASN A 86 16.99 9.53 9.01
N ASP A 87 16.02 8.76 8.51
CA ASP A 87 16.28 7.38 8.12
C ASP A 87 17.25 7.34 6.95
N THR A 88 18.14 6.35 6.97
CA THR A 88 19.18 6.20 5.95
C THR A 88 19.34 4.74 5.58
N THR A 89 19.36 4.46 4.28
CA THR A 89 19.63 3.13 3.75
C THR A 89 21.06 3.05 3.26
N ILE A 90 21.74 1.95 3.60
CA ILE A 90 23.08 1.65 3.12
C ILE A 90 22.96 0.84 1.84
N ILE A 91 23.41 1.41 0.72
CA ILE A 91 23.41 0.74 -0.59
C ILE A 91 24.87 0.43 -0.98
N PRO A 92 25.20 -0.83 -1.29
CA PRO A 92 26.50 -1.16 -1.85
C PRO A 92 26.58 -0.72 -3.32
N ILE A 93 27.56 0.12 -3.65
CA ILE A 93 27.85 0.61 -4.99
C ILE A 93 29.11 -0.07 -5.50
N ILE A 94 29.01 -0.63 -6.69
CA ILE A 94 30.17 -1.19 -7.39
C ILE A 94 30.83 -0.06 -8.16
N LYS A 95 31.97 0.43 -7.67
CA LYS A 95 32.84 1.31 -8.44
C LYS A 95 33.78 0.44 -9.27
N THR A 96 33.75 0.64 -10.58
CA THR A 96 34.71 -0.01 -11.49
C THR A 96 35.85 0.96 -11.74
N GLU A 97 37.01 0.70 -11.15
CA GLU A 97 38.23 1.44 -11.44
C GLU A 97 39.14 0.62 -12.36
N SER A 98 40.13 1.27 -12.98
CA SER A 98 41.09 0.66 -13.90
C SER A 98 41.90 -0.53 -13.33
N ARG A 99 41.76 -0.86 -12.04
CA ARG A 99 42.43 -1.97 -11.34
C ARG A 99 41.49 -3.03 -10.76
N GLY A 100 40.17 -2.93 -10.96
CA GLY A 100 39.18 -3.90 -10.46
C GLY A 100 37.86 -3.26 -10.04
N GLN A 101 36.91 -4.09 -9.59
CA GLN A 101 35.65 -3.65 -8.99
C GLN A 101 35.82 -3.54 -7.47
N THR A 102 35.49 -2.38 -6.90
CA THR A 102 35.42 -2.16 -5.45
C THR A 102 33.96 -1.96 -5.04
N ILE A 103 33.55 -2.60 -3.94
CA ILE A 103 32.22 -2.40 -3.34
C ILE A 103 32.38 -1.33 -2.26
N GLU A 104 31.76 -0.17 -2.47
CA GLU A 104 31.68 0.90 -1.48
C GLU A 104 30.25 1.04 -0.97
N ASN A 105 30.09 1.19 0.33
CA ASN A 105 28.78 1.41 0.93
C ASN A 105 28.46 2.92 0.91
N GLN A 106 27.45 3.32 0.14
CA GLN A 106 26.91 4.67 0.18
C GLN A 106 25.73 4.73 1.16
N ILE A 107 25.71 5.76 2.00
CA ILE A 107 24.57 6.08 2.86
C ILE A 107 23.66 7.02 2.07
N LEU A 108 22.44 6.57 1.76
CA LEU A 108 21.42 7.38 1.09
C LEU A 108 20.34 7.78 2.11
N GLU A 109 19.89 9.04 2.04
CA GLU A 109 18.71 9.47 2.79
C GLU A 109 17.48 8.69 2.31
N ASP A 110 16.75 8.07 3.23
CA ASP A 110 15.59 7.22 2.94
C ASP A 110 14.36 7.62 3.78
N ALA A 111 14.31 8.90 4.16
CA ALA A 111 13.25 9.50 4.94
C ALA A 111 11.88 9.39 4.25
N THR A 112 11.81 9.54 2.93
CA THR A 112 10.55 9.48 2.17
C THR A 112 10.00 8.06 2.12
N ALA A 113 10.83 7.04 1.86
CA ALA A 113 10.36 5.66 1.87
C ALA A 113 9.96 5.23 3.28
N SER A 114 10.74 5.63 4.28
CA SER A 114 10.47 5.35 5.69
C SER A 114 9.18 6.00 6.17
N LEU A 115 8.87 7.22 5.68
CA LEU A 115 7.60 7.89 5.93
C LEU A 115 6.43 7.12 5.32
N ILE A 116 6.49 6.79 4.02
CA ILE A 116 5.43 6.04 3.34
C ILE A 116 5.22 4.67 3.98
N TYR A 117 6.29 3.96 4.32
CA TYR A 117 6.23 2.69 5.02
C TYR A 117 5.61 2.82 6.42
N SER A 118 5.99 3.85 7.18
CA SER A 118 5.43 4.08 8.52
C SER A 118 3.92 4.35 8.48
N ILE A 119 3.46 5.10 7.49
CA ILE A 119 2.02 5.34 7.28
C ILE A 119 1.33 4.03 6.88
N ALA A 120 1.87 3.30 5.89
CA ALA A 120 1.31 2.02 5.45
C ALA A 120 1.22 1.01 6.60
N LYS A 121 2.29 0.87 7.37
CA LYS A 121 2.37 -0.02 8.53
C LYS A 121 1.36 0.33 9.62
N HIS A 122 1.11 1.62 9.86
CA HIS A 122 0.18 2.04 10.90
C HIS A 122 -1.29 1.89 10.50
N PHE A 123 -1.65 2.32 9.29
CA PHE A 123 -3.05 2.43 8.88
C PHE A 123 -3.56 1.24 8.08
N ILE A 124 -2.67 0.53 7.39
CA ILE A 124 -3.00 -0.63 6.58
C ILE A 124 -2.53 -1.88 7.33
N GLY A 125 -1.32 -1.86 7.89
CA GLY A 125 -0.70 -2.99 8.60
C GLY A 125 0.52 -3.54 7.87
N GLU A 126 1.24 -4.47 8.48
CA GLU A 126 2.30 -5.19 7.77
C GLU A 126 1.70 -6.20 6.77
N PRO A 127 2.37 -6.46 5.63
CA PRO A 127 1.95 -7.45 4.66
C PRO A 127 1.61 -8.82 5.24
N GLN A 128 2.26 -9.19 6.35
CA GLN A 128 2.03 -10.44 7.05
C GLN A 128 0.66 -10.46 7.75
N PHE A 129 0.19 -9.35 8.31
CA PHE A 129 -1.14 -9.25 8.94
C PHE A 129 -2.28 -9.24 7.93
N PHE A 130 -2.04 -8.82 6.68
CA PHE A 130 -3.05 -8.98 5.61
C PHE A 130 -3.39 -10.44 5.34
N GLN A 131 -2.43 -11.35 5.53
CA GLN A 131 -2.65 -12.77 5.35
C GLN A 131 -3.56 -13.31 6.47
N ASP A 132 -3.26 -13.00 7.73
CA ASP A 132 -4.08 -13.42 8.87
C ASP A 132 -5.53 -12.92 8.74
N ARG A 133 -5.70 -11.63 8.40
CA ARG A 133 -7.03 -11.04 8.15
C ARG A 133 -7.71 -11.63 6.92
N SER A 134 -6.97 -11.92 5.86
CA SER A 134 -7.53 -12.54 4.65
C SER A 134 -7.97 -13.97 4.91
N LEU A 135 -7.20 -14.74 5.69
CA LEU A 135 -7.55 -16.08 6.16
C LEU A 135 -8.81 -16.07 7.03
N GLU A 136 -8.95 -15.09 7.94
CA GLU A 136 -10.17 -14.91 8.74
C GLU A 136 -11.39 -14.55 7.88
N ILE A 137 -11.23 -13.69 6.87
CA ILE A 137 -12.33 -13.37 5.95
C ILE A 137 -12.69 -14.60 5.12
N LEU A 138 -11.69 -15.29 4.55
CA LEU A 138 -11.89 -16.51 3.77
C LEU A 138 -12.50 -17.65 4.60
N SER A 139 -12.23 -17.70 5.91
CA SER A 139 -12.80 -18.73 6.79
C SER A 139 -14.31 -18.57 6.95
N ASN A 140 -14.78 -17.32 6.97
CA ASN A 140 -16.17 -16.93 7.20
C ASN A 140 -16.95 -16.58 5.91
N LEU A 141 -16.27 -16.45 4.77
CA LEU A 141 -16.91 -16.10 3.50
C LEU A 141 -17.78 -17.26 3.01
N SER A 142 -19.05 -16.97 2.76
CA SER A 142 -20.01 -17.91 2.19
C SER A 142 -20.85 -17.22 1.10
N CYS A 143 -21.36 -18.01 0.17
CA CYS A 143 -22.21 -17.59 -0.92
C CYS A 143 -23.65 -18.04 -0.62
N PRO A 144 -24.54 -17.16 -0.10
CA PRO A 144 -25.86 -17.59 0.32
C PRO A 144 -26.79 -17.96 -0.85
N LYS A 145 -26.61 -17.29 -2.00
CA LYS A 145 -27.44 -17.46 -3.20
C LYS A 145 -26.57 -17.50 -4.46
N LEU A 146 -27.07 -18.17 -5.49
CA LEU A 146 -26.39 -18.25 -6.79
C LEU A 146 -26.21 -16.88 -7.45
N ASP A 147 -27.14 -15.95 -7.25
CA ASP A 147 -27.04 -14.59 -7.79
C ASP A 147 -25.82 -13.84 -7.22
N ASP A 148 -25.38 -14.20 -6.01
CA ASP A 148 -24.22 -13.62 -5.33
C ASP A 148 -22.90 -14.27 -5.76
N PHE A 149 -22.93 -15.31 -6.61
CA PHE A 149 -21.73 -16.09 -6.96
C PHE A 149 -20.62 -15.24 -7.59
N ARG A 150 -20.98 -14.27 -8.44
CA ARG A 150 -19.98 -13.39 -9.06
C ARG A 150 -19.25 -12.55 -7.99
N TRP A 151 -20.01 -11.96 -7.07
CA TRP A 151 -19.45 -11.21 -5.94
C TRP A 151 -18.59 -12.12 -5.05
N TYR A 152 -19.10 -13.30 -4.70
CA TYR A 152 -18.38 -14.26 -3.86
C TYR A 152 -17.04 -14.65 -4.48
N LYS A 153 -17.04 -15.02 -5.77
CA LYS A 153 -15.83 -15.39 -6.51
C LYS A 153 -14.83 -14.24 -6.54
N ASP A 154 -15.26 -13.02 -6.83
CA ASP A 154 -14.38 -11.86 -6.91
C ASP A 154 -13.82 -11.48 -5.52
N ALA A 155 -14.64 -11.55 -4.47
CA ALA A 155 -14.23 -11.32 -3.09
C ALA A 155 -13.26 -12.40 -2.58
N PHE A 156 -13.56 -13.68 -2.84
CA PHE A 156 -12.73 -14.82 -2.48
C PHE A 156 -11.36 -14.73 -3.17
N MET A 157 -11.33 -14.53 -4.50
CA MET A 157 -10.09 -14.40 -5.26
C MET A 157 -9.25 -13.21 -4.80
N LYS A 158 -9.87 -12.05 -4.54
CA LYS A 158 -9.14 -10.88 -4.03
C LYS A 158 -8.42 -11.17 -2.71
N LYS A 159 -8.97 -12.03 -1.86
CA LYS A 159 -8.38 -12.40 -0.57
C LYS A 159 -7.34 -13.52 -0.71
N VAL A 160 -7.58 -14.53 -1.54
CA VAL A 160 -6.60 -15.60 -1.81
C VAL A 160 -5.32 -15.05 -2.40
N MET A 161 -5.40 -14.11 -3.34
CA MET A 161 -4.21 -13.53 -4.00
C MET A 161 -3.31 -12.72 -3.06
N ILE A 162 -3.76 -12.42 -1.84
CA ILE A 162 -2.97 -11.75 -0.79
C ILE A 162 -2.19 -12.78 0.05
N CYS A 163 -2.59 -14.05 0.04
CA CYS A 163 -1.94 -15.12 0.78
C CYS A 163 -0.67 -15.61 0.07
N ASN A 164 0.42 -15.78 0.81
CA ASN A 164 1.69 -16.27 0.26
C ASN A 164 1.60 -17.68 -0.34
N ASP A 165 0.67 -18.49 0.16
CA ASP A 165 0.39 -19.86 -0.26
C ASP A 165 -0.83 -19.96 -1.19
N CYS A 166 -1.21 -18.87 -1.88
CA CYS A 166 -2.40 -18.78 -2.75
C CYS A 166 -2.59 -19.93 -3.75
N ASN A 167 -1.52 -20.62 -4.14
CA ASN A 167 -1.53 -21.76 -5.04
C ASN A 167 -1.89 -23.10 -4.37
N HIS A 168 -2.11 -23.13 -3.06
CA HIS A 168 -2.41 -24.35 -2.32
C HIS A 168 -3.85 -24.86 -2.60
N ASP A 169 -4.01 -26.18 -2.75
CA ASP A 169 -5.31 -26.80 -3.05
C ASP A 169 -6.37 -26.56 -1.95
N TYR A 170 -5.92 -26.24 -0.75
CA TYR A 170 -6.75 -25.78 0.38
C TYR A 170 -7.76 -24.70 -0.05
N TYR A 171 -7.35 -23.72 -0.86
CA TYR A 171 -8.24 -22.63 -1.27
C TYR A 171 -9.31 -23.09 -2.27
N LYS A 172 -9.07 -24.16 -3.04
CA LYS A 172 -10.09 -24.76 -3.91
C LYS A 172 -11.16 -25.45 -3.08
N GLU A 173 -10.75 -26.30 -2.13
CA GLU A 173 -11.67 -26.96 -1.20
C GLU A 173 -12.47 -25.95 -0.39
N LYS A 174 -11.79 -24.90 0.11
CA LYS A 174 -12.43 -23.82 0.86
C LYS A 174 -13.44 -23.05 0.01
N SER A 175 -13.11 -22.76 -1.25
CA SER A 175 -14.04 -22.11 -2.18
C SER A 175 -15.31 -22.92 -2.38
N ILE A 176 -15.22 -24.25 -2.49
CA ILE A 176 -16.37 -25.15 -2.66
C ILE A 176 -17.20 -25.20 -1.37
N SER A 177 -16.54 -25.25 -0.20
CA SER A 177 -17.22 -25.30 1.11
C SER A 177 -18.09 -24.08 1.40
N GLY A 178 -17.78 -22.93 0.79
CA GLY A 178 -18.57 -21.71 0.94
C GLY A 178 -19.80 -21.64 0.03
N LEU A 179 -20.02 -22.61 -0.87
CA LEU A 179 -21.14 -22.63 -1.80
C LEU A 179 -22.36 -23.36 -1.21
N PRO A 180 -23.59 -23.06 -1.67
CA PRO A 180 -24.76 -23.82 -1.28
C PRO A 180 -24.63 -25.31 -1.66
N ILE A 181 -25.11 -26.21 -0.79
CA ILE A 181 -24.97 -27.68 -0.92
C ILE A 181 -25.39 -28.19 -2.30
N LEU A 182 -26.51 -27.66 -2.84
CA LEU A 182 -27.07 -28.06 -4.14
C LEU A 182 -26.13 -27.80 -5.34
N PHE A 183 -25.07 -27.00 -5.15
CA PHE A 183 -24.10 -26.66 -6.18
C PHE A 183 -22.74 -27.30 -5.94
N ALA A 184 -22.34 -27.49 -4.67
CA ALA A 184 -21.09 -28.17 -4.31
C ALA A 184 -21.03 -29.62 -4.83
N GLU A 185 -22.18 -30.30 -4.94
CA GLU A 185 -22.27 -31.68 -5.47
C GLU A 185 -22.09 -31.80 -6.99
N LYS A 186 -22.09 -30.68 -7.73
CA LYS A 186 -22.11 -30.65 -9.20
C LYS A 186 -20.81 -30.17 -9.84
N ILE A 187 -19.81 -29.80 -9.02
CA ILE A 187 -18.45 -29.39 -9.42
C ILE A 187 -17.50 -30.54 -9.17
#